data_AF-A0A316MH61-F1
#
_entry.id   AF-A0A316MH61-F1
#
_cell.length_a   1.000
_cell.length_b   1.000
_cell.length_c   1.000
_cell.angle_alpha   90.00
_cell.angle_beta   90.00
_cell.angle_gamma   90.00
#
_symmetry.space_group_name_H-M   'P 1'
#
loop_
_entity.id
_entity.type
_entity.pdbx_description
1 polymer ?
#
loop_
_entity_poly.entity_id
_entity_poly.type
_entity_poly.pdbx_seq_one_letter_code
_entity_poly.pdbx_strand_id
1 'polypeptide(L)'
;MDTIVNYIENVFKTLPKTEELKKLKSEILNNMEDKYEELKKDGKTENEAIGIVISEFGNIDEIIKEFGVEINNSNAEEFFPTIYIDRVKEYLYVKKQTSFLVSIGVALCMLGAAILIMLQQMAEDRVILTGVALDTRDIVPVIILLIFVGIAVGLFIYSGITLEKFKDIEKGQFAISSSTRIFIEEDAKSIKHYKTVGIITGVILCILSPIAIFIGGMFSESGYVYGTSTLLLIVAIAVGLFINLGGNDDGHKKLLKEGEYSIESRKSDKVIGAVASIVWPIAVIIFLTWSFLFGSWGISWIVFPITGVLFGGFCSVYKSIKSVDE
;
A
#
# COMPACT_ATOMS: atom_id res chain seq x y z
N MET A 1 -2.90 -19.82 -52.21
CA MET A 1 -2.66 -20.00 -50.76
C MET A 1 -1.80 -18.90 -50.14
N ASP A 2 -0.63 -18.56 -50.70
CA ASP A 2 0.30 -17.57 -50.15
C ASP A 2 -0.31 -16.19 -49.86
N THR A 3 -1.35 -15.79 -50.61
CA THR A 3 -2.06 -14.53 -50.41
C THR A 3 -2.81 -14.46 -49.07
N ILE A 4 -3.40 -15.57 -48.62
CA ILE A 4 -4.13 -15.65 -47.33
C ILE A 4 -3.13 -15.55 -46.17
N VAL A 5 -2.02 -16.29 -46.27
CA VAL A 5 -0.92 -16.24 -45.29
C VAL A 5 -0.40 -14.82 -45.16
N ASN A 6 -0.03 -14.17 -46.27
CA ASN A 6 0.50 -12.81 -46.28
C ASN A 6 -0.49 -11.77 -45.72
N TYR A 7 -1.78 -11.95 -45.97
CA TYR A 7 -2.81 -11.09 -45.41
C TYR A 7 -2.85 -11.19 -43.88
N ILE A 8 -2.91 -12.40 -43.33
CA ILE A 8 -2.87 -12.64 -41.88
C ILE A 8 -1.57 -12.14 -41.25
N GLU A 9 -0.43 -12.35 -41.90
CA GLU A 9 0.86 -11.87 -41.41
C GLU A 9 0.90 -10.35 -41.26
N ASN A 10 0.36 -9.64 -42.24
CA ASN A 10 0.32 -8.17 -42.22
C ASN A 10 -0.60 -7.63 -41.13
N VAL A 11 -1.75 -8.27 -40.89
CA VAL A 11 -2.67 -7.89 -39.81
C VAL A 11 -2.03 -8.11 -38.43
N PHE A 12 -1.37 -9.24 -38.21
CA PHE A 12 -0.75 -9.53 -36.92
C PHE A 12 0.59 -8.80 -36.70
N LYS A 13 1.19 -8.22 -37.74
CA LYS A 13 2.46 -7.47 -37.65
C LYS A 13 2.36 -6.23 -36.77
N THR A 14 1.18 -5.63 -36.69
CA THR A 14 0.91 -4.42 -35.89
C THR A 14 0.53 -4.74 -34.44
N LEU A 15 0.42 -6.03 -34.07
CA LEU A 15 -0.01 -6.48 -32.74
C LEU A 15 1.18 -6.92 -31.86
N PRO A 16 1.03 -6.89 -30.52
CA PRO A 16 2.03 -7.42 -29.58
C PRO A 16 2.31 -8.92 -29.80
N LYS A 17 3.56 -9.34 -29.61
CA LYS A 17 3.97 -10.75 -29.79
C LYS A 17 3.77 -11.58 -28.53
N THR A 18 2.52 -11.75 -28.08
CA THR A 18 2.17 -12.63 -26.96
C THR A 18 1.97 -14.08 -27.41
N GLU A 19 2.07 -15.05 -26.50
CA GLU A 19 1.80 -16.46 -26.81
C GLU A 19 0.33 -16.71 -27.16
N GLU A 20 -0.59 -15.93 -26.59
CA GLU A 20 -2.03 -16.00 -26.90
C GLU A 20 -2.34 -15.52 -28.33
N LEU A 21 -1.75 -14.39 -28.76
CA LEU A 21 -1.93 -13.90 -30.13
C LEU A 21 -1.27 -14.81 -31.17
N LYS A 22 -0.19 -15.52 -30.81
CA LYS A 22 0.38 -16.57 -31.68
C LYS A 22 -0.58 -17.75 -31.86
N LYS A 23 -1.24 -18.19 -30.78
CA LYS A 23 -2.27 -19.25 -30.86
C LYS A 23 -3.45 -18.81 -31.72
N LEU A 24 -3.97 -17.60 -31.49
CA LEU A 24 -5.06 -17.05 -32.28
C LEU A 24 -4.70 -16.91 -33.77
N LYS A 25 -3.49 -16.41 -34.08
CA LYS A 25 -2.99 -16.35 -35.46
C LYS A 25 -3.03 -17.74 -36.11
N SER A 26 -2.57 -18.76 -35.40
CA SER A 26 -2.56 -20.13 -35.91
C SER A 26 -3.97 -20.69 -36.13
N GLU A 27 -4.90 -20.40 -35.23
CA GLU A 27 -6.28 -20.88 -35.31
C GLU A 27 -7.04 -20.24 -36.48
N ILE A 28 -6.93 -18.93 -36.64
CA ILE A 28 -7.53 -18.22 -37.78
C ILE A 28 -6.94 -18.72 -39.10
N LEU A 29 -5.62 -18.92 -39.15
CA LEU A 29 -4.95 -19.40 -40.36
C LEU A 29 -5.44 -20.80 -40.76
N ASN A 30 -5.54 -21.72 -39.80
CA ASN A 30 -6.04 -23.07 -40.04
C ASN A 30 -7.49 -23.04 -40.57
N ASN A 31 -8.36 -22.25 -39.96
CA ASN A 31 -9.77 -22.15 -40.39
C ASN A 31 -9.89 -21.57 -41.82
N MET A 32 -9.06 -20.58 -42.16
CA MET A 32 -9.02 -20.02 -43.51
C MET A 32 -8.48 -21.01 -44.54
N GLU A 33 -7.47 -21.80 -44.16
CA GLU A 33 -6.88 -22.84 -45.01
C GLU A 33 -7.88 -23.97 -45.29
N ASP A 34 -8.57 -24.45 -44.26
CA ASP A 34 -9.61 -25.48 -44.40
C ASP A 34 -10.72 -25.02 -45.36
N LYS A 35 -11.15 -23.76 -45.25
CA LYS A 35 -12.17 -23.18 -46.12
C LYS A 35 -11.68 -22.98 -47.55
N TYR A 36 -10.43 -22.54 -47.71
CA TYR A 36 -9.81 -22.41 -49.02
C TYR A 36 -9.76 -23.76 -49.75
N GLU A 37 -9.35 -24.83 -49.05
CA GLU A 37 -9.30 -26.18 -49.61
C GLU A 37 -10.69 -26.75 -49.94
N GLU A 38 -11.71 -26.44 -49.14
CA GLU A 38 -13.11 -26.78 -49.44
C GLU A 38 -13.57 -26.13 -50.76
N LEU A 39 -13.35 -24.82 -50.91
CA LEU A 39 -13.73 -24.09 -52.12
C LEU A 39 -12.96 -24.58 -53.36
N LYS A 40 -11.71 -24.98 -53.19
CA LYS A 40 -10.91 -25.60 -54.26
C LYS A 40 -11.48 -26.95 -54.68
N LYS A 41 -11.97 -27.76 -53.74
CA LYS A 41 -12.65 -29.04 -54.04
C LYS A 41 -13.99 -28.84 -54.74
N ASP A 42 -14.69 -27.75 -54.44
CA ASP A 42 -15.94 -27.34 -55.11
C ASP A 42 -15.71 -26.72 -56.50
N GLY A 43 -14.48 -26.74 -57.01
CA GLY A 43 -14.15 -26.31 -58.36
C GLY A 43 -13.98 -24.80 -58.52
N LYS A 44 -13.88 -24.03 -57.42
CA LYS A 44 -13.60 -22.59 -57.47
C LYS A 44 -12.17 -22.30 -57.95
N THR A 45 -12.01 -21.21 -58.69
CA THR A 45 -10.67 -20.75 -59.08
C THR A 45 -9.92 -20.22 -57.86
N GLU A 46 -8.59 -20.23 -57.89
CA GLU A 46 -7.77 -19.80 -56.74
C GLU A 46 -8.09 -18.36 -56.31
N ASN A 47 -8.23 -17.43 -57.26
CA ASN A 47 -8.56 -16.04 -56.96
C ASN A 47 -9.98 -15.87 -56.41
N GLU A 48 -10.93 -16.69 -56.86
CA GLU A 48 -12.30 -16.69 -56.36
C GLU A 48 -12.38 -17.27 -54.95
N ALA A 49 -11.68 -18.37 -54.68
CA ALA A 49 -11.59 -18.96 -53.34
C ALA A 49 -10.96 -17.98 -52.34
N ILE A 50 -9.87 -17.31 -52.71
CA ILE A 50 -9.21 -16.30 -51.86
C ILE A 50 -10.17 -15.14 -51.55
N GLY A 51 -10.87 -14.63 -52.57
CA GLY A 51 -11.84 -13.53 -52.38
C GLY A 51 -12.98 -13.91 -51.44
N ILE A 52 -13.51 -15.13 -51.58
CA ILE A 52 -14.58 -15.65 -50.72
C ILE A 52 -14.09 -15.79 -49.27
N VAL A 53 -12.94 -16.45 -49.04
CA VAL A 53 -12.38 -16.65 -47.70
C VAL A 53 -12.14 -15.31 -46.99
N ILE A 54 -11.55 -14.32 -47.67
CA ILE A 54 -11.31 -13.00 -47.06
C ILE A 54 -12.65 -12.29 -46.73
N SER A 55 -13.66 -12.43 -47.57
CA SER A 55 -14.97 -11.80 -47.34
C SER A 55 -15.78 -12.45 -46.21
N GLU A 56 -15.69 -13.77 -46.07
CA GLU A 56 -16.47 -14.56 -45.10
C GLU A 56 -15.93 -14.41 -43.67
N PHE A 57 -14.61 -14.27 -43.52
CA PHE A 57 -13.98 -13.95 -42.24
C PHE A 57 -14.17 -12.48 -41.82
N GLY A 58 -14.76 -11.64 -42.68
CA GLY A 58 -15.13 -10.28 -42.33
C GLY A 58 -13.94 -9.40 -41.95
N ASN A 59 -14.17 -8.41 -41.09
CA ASN A 59 -13.11 -7.53 -40.62
C ASN A 59 -12.33 -8.22 -39.49
N ILE A 60 -11.09 -8.63 -39.79
CA ILE A 60 -10.20 -9.24 -38.78
C ILE A 60 -9.98 -8.28 -37.61
N ASP A 61 -10.04 -6.96 -37.80
CA ASP A 61 -9.96 -5.99 -36.69
C ASP A 61 -11.13 -6.15 -35.70
N GLU A 62 -12.30 -6.59 -36.17
CA GLU A 62 -13.47 -6.87 -35.34
C GLU A 62 -13.31 -8.18 -34.57
N ILE A 63 -12.78 -9.22 -35.21
CA ILE A 63 -12.43 -10.50 -34.55
C ILE A 63 -11.33 -10.27 -33.50
N ILE A 64 -10.28 -9.52 -33.83
CA ILE A 64 -9.21 -9.14 -32.90
C ILE A 64 -9.77 -8.30 -31.76
N LYS A 65 -10.75 -7.43 -32.03
CA LYS A 65 -11.40 -6.63 -30.99
C LYS A 65 -12.30 -7.47 -30.10
N GLU A 66 -13.00 -8.47 -30.62
CA GLU A 66 -13.86 -9.38 -29.83
C GLU A 66 -13.02 -10.33 -28.98
N PHE A 67 -11.96 -10.93 -29.55
CA PHE A 67 -10.94 -11.67 -28.81
C PHE A 67 -10.17 -10.75 -27.84
N GLY A 68 -9.95 -9.51 -28.26
CA GLY A 68 -9.39 -8.44 -27.46
C GLY A 68 -10.31 -8.02 -26.33
N VAL A 69 -11.63 -8.14 -26.43
CA VAL A 69 -12.60 -7.88 -25.34
C VAL A 69 -12.58 -9.00 -24.32
N GLU A 70 -12.34 -10.26 -24.72
CA GLU A 70 -12.05 -11.35 -23.78
C GLU A 70 -10.68 -11.20 -23.09
N ILE A 71 -9.65 -10.75 -23.83
CA ILE A 71 -8.34 -10.39 -23.22
C ILE A 71 -8.45 -9.10 -22.37
N ASN A 72 -9.36 -8.17 -22.70
CA ASN A 72 -9.49 -6.87 -22.04
C ASN A 72 -10.49 -6.83 -20.88
N ASN A 73 -11.28 -7.88 -20.63
CA ASN A 73 -12.04 -7.99 -19.38
C ASN A 73 -11.22 -8.55 -18.21
N SER A 74 -9.95 -8.93 -18.43
CA SER A 74 -9.03 -9.40 -17.37
C SER A 74 -7.65 -8.77 -17.45
N ASN A 75 -7.56 -7.44 -17.52
CA ASN A 75 -6.36 -6.59 -17.39
C ASN A 75 -5.87 -5.96 -18.70
N ALA A 76 -6.21 -4.68 -18.88
CA ALA A 76 -5.29 -3.75 -19.52
C ALA A 76 -4.03 -3.62 -18.64
N GLU A 77 -3.10 -4.58 -18.75
CA GLU A 77 -1.78 -4.44 -18.16
C GLU A 77 -1.03 -3.38 -18.97
N GLU A 78 -0.83 -2.21 -18.35
CA GLU A 78 0.33 -1.37 -18.66
C GLU A 78 1.54 -2.32 -18.76
N PHE A 79 2.26 -2.34 -19.90
CA PHE A 79 3.47 -3.14 -20.11
C PHE A 79 4.52 -2.73 -19.08
N PHE A 80 4.46 -3.33 -17.90
CA PHE A 80 5.39 -3.05 -16.82
C PHE A 80 6.64 -3.92 -16.98
N PRO A 81 7.82 -3.41 -16.59
CA PRO A 81 9.03 -4.22 -16.59
C PRO A 81 8.85 -5.42 -15.64
N THR A 82 9.19 -6.60 -16.13
CA THR A 82 9.22 -7.82 -15.31
C THR A 82 10.39 -7.78 -14.35
N ILE A 83 10.11 -7.98 -13.06
CA ILE A 83 11.10 -8.03 -12.00
C ILE A 83 11.45 -9.49 -11.69
N TYR A 84 12.75 -9.75 -11.53
CA TYR A 84 13.30 -11.07 -11.22
C TYR A 84 13.73 -11.17 -9.75
N ILE A 85 14.02 -12.41 -9.32
CA ILE A 85 14.36 -12.79 -7.95
C ILE A 85 15.42 -11.88 -7.31
N ASP A 86 16.49 -11.53 -8.02
CA ASP A 86 17.59 -10.75 -7.42
C ASP A 86 17.15 -9.35 -6.99
N ARG A 87 16.36 -8.67 -7.82
CA ARG A 87 15.78 -7.35 -7.51
C ARG A 87 14.71 -7.44 -6.42
N VAL A 88 13.95 -8.54 -6.36
CA VAL A 88 13.02 -8.81 -5.27
C VAL A 88 13.75 -8.96 -3.93
N LYS A 89 14.85 -9.73 -3.90
CA LYS A 89 15.68 -9.91 -2.71
C LYS A 89 16.28 -8.59 -2.24
N GLU A 90 16.80 -7.79 -3.18
CA GLU A 90 17.32 -6.45 -2.87
C GLU A 90 16.24 -5.56 -2.25
N TYR A 91 15.05 -5.53 -2.85
CA TYR A 91 13.91 -4.78 -2.32
C TYR A 91 13.52 -5.25 -0.92
N LEU A 92 13.35 -6.56 -0.69
CA LEU A 92 12.96 -7.11 0.62
C LEU A 92 14.01 -6.79 1.70
N TYR A 93 15.30 -6.87 1.36
CA TYR A 93 16.39 -6.49 2.25
C TYR A 93 16.31 -5.01 2.63
N VAL A 94 16.19 -4.13 1.64
CA VAL A 94 16.08 -2.68 1.85
C VAL A 94 14.82 -2.34 2.63
N LYS A 95 13.69 -2.97 2.31
CA LYS A 95 12.40 -2.79 3.01
C LYS A 95 12.51 -3.16 4.49
N LYS A 96 13.18 -4.27 4.81
CA LYS A 96 13.43 -4.67 6.21
C LYS A 96 14.31 -3.67 6.95
N GLN A 97 15.41 -3.23 6.32
CA GLN A 97 16.31 -2.24 6.92
C GLN A 97 15.62 -0.89 7.16
N THR A 98 14.85 -0.42 6.19
CA THR A 98 14.12 0.85 6.25
C THR A 98 12.99 0.80 7.29
N SER A 99 12.29 -0.33 7.41
CA SER A 99 11.31 -0.55 8.48
C SER A 99 11.97 -0.51 9.87
N PHE A 100 13.17 -1.09 10.01
CA PHE A 100 13.94 -1.00 11.26
C PHE A 100 14.35 0.43 11.61
N LEU A 101 14.84 1.21 10.64
CA LEU A 101 15.15 2.62 10.86
C LEU A 101 13.92 3.45 11.26
N VAL A 102 12.75 3.17 10.65
CA VAL A 102 11.49 3.79 11.04
C VAL A 102 11.09 3.38 12.46
N SER A 103 11.29 2.13 12.85
CA SER A 103 11.00 1.67 14.21
C SER A 103 11.84 2.41 15.26
N ILE A 104 13.13 2.65 14.97
CA ILE A 104 14.02 3.43 15.84
C ILE A 104 13.56 4.89 15.90
N GLY A 105 13.19 5.49 14.76
CA GLY A 105 12.68 6.86 14.73
C GLY A 105 11.44 7.03 15.60
N VAL A 106 10.48 6.12 15.51
CA VAL A 106 9.26 6.15 16.35
C VAL A 106 9.61 5.93 17.83
N ALA A 107 10.50 5.00 18.13
CA ALA A 107 10.96 4.77 19.50
C ALA A 107 11.67 6.01 20.09
N LEU A 108 12.47 6.75 19.30
CA LEU A 108 13.10 8.01 19.71
C LEU A 108 12.05 9.09 20.01
N CYS A 109 11.00 9.23 19.20
CA CYS A 109 9.91 10.16 19.48
C CYS A 109 9.20 9.83 20.80
N MET A 110 8.88 8.55 21.02
CA MET A 110 8.20 8.11 22.24
C MET A 110 9.11 8.22 23.48
N LEU A 111 10.41 7.90 23.33
CA LEU A 111 11.42 8.11 24.36
C LEU A 111 11.56 9.60 24.70
N GLY A 112 11.60 10.48 23.70
CA GLY A 112 11.62 11.92 23.89
C GLY A 112 10.40 12.42 24.67
N ALA A 113 9.20 11.94 24.34
CA ALA A 113 7.97 12.28 25.06
C ALA A 113 7.98 11.74 26.50
N ALA A 114 8.43 10.51 26.70
CA ALA A 114 8.56 9.90 28.02
C ALA A 114 9.57 10.66 28.91
N ILE A 115 10.72 11.03 28.35
CA ILE A 115 11.75 11.83 29.04
C ILE A 115 11.23 13.23 29.36
N LEU A 116 10.48 13.87 28.45
CA LEU A 116 9.87 15.18 28.72
C LEU A 116 8.97 15.12 29.96
N ILE A 117 8.03 14.17 29.98
CA ILE A 117 7.09 14.00 31.10
C ILE A 117 7.84 13.72 32.40
N MET A 118 8.85 12.84 32.35
CA MET A 118 9.66 12.49 33.51
C MET A 118 10.45 13.68 34.04
N LEU A 119 11.14 14.42 33.19
CA LEU A 119 11.95 15.57 33.60
C LEU A 119 11.10 16.71 34.14
N GLN A 120 9.92 16.95 33.54
CA GLN A 120 8.97 17.94 34.04
C GLN A 120 8.53 17.59 35.46
N GLN A 121 8.14 16.33 35.71
CA GLN A 121 7.76 15.90 37.06
C GLN A 121 8.92 16.02 38.06
N MET A 122 10.13 15.62 37.68
CA MET A 122 11.31 15.73 38.56
C MET A 122 11.67 17.19 38.89
N ALA A 123 11.41 18.12 37.96
CA ALA A 123 11.62 19.55 38.16
C ALA A 123 10.56 20.16 39.08
N GLU A 124 9.29 19.72 38.96
CA GLU A 124 8.19 20.08 39.86
C GLU A 124 8.43 19.56 41.28
N ASP A 125 8.85 18.30 41.41
CA ASP A 125 9.22 17.65 42.68
C ASP A 125 10.49 18.26 43.32
N ARG A 126 11.13 19.23 42.66
CA ARG A 126 12.39 19.88 43.07
C ARG A 126 13.52 18.87 43.33
N VAL A 127 13.53 17.76 42.59
CA VAL A 127 14.63 16.79 42.61
C VAL A 127 15.79 17.28 41.74
N ILE A 128 15.46 17.94 40.62
CA ILE A 128 16.42 18.52 39.68
C ILE A 128 16.14 20.01 39.45
N LEU A 129 17.12 20.75 38.91
CA LEU A 129 16.99 22.17 38.53
C LEU A 129 16.57 23.12 39.69
N THR A 130 16.86 22.75 40.94
CA THR A 130 16.35 23.41 42.16
C THR A 130 16.74 24.89 42.32
N GLY A 131 17.80 25.35 41.65
CA GLY A 131 18.25 26.76 41.67
C GLY A 131 18.01 27.55 40.38
N VAL A 132 17.32 26.98 39.40
CA VAL A 132 17.10 27.61 38.09
C VAL A 132 15.74 28.31 38.06
N ALA A 133 15.63 29.43 37.35
CA ALA A 133 14.39 30.18 37.13
C ALA A 133 13.28 29.27 36.56
N LEU A 134 12.02 29.55 36.92
CA LEU A 134 10.85 28.73 36.54
C LEU A 134 10.75 28.56 35.02
N ASP A 135 10.92 29.65 34.26
CA ASP A 135 10.85 29.63 32.79
C ASP A 135 11.85 28.66 32.16
N THR A 136 13.03 28.47 32.77
CA THR A 136 14.06 27.56 32.25
C THR A 136 13.74 26.10 32.55
N ARG A 137 13.01 25.81 33.64
CA ARG A 137 12.64 24.43 34.02
C ARG A 137 11.68 23.80 33.03
N ASP A 138 10.78 24.60 32.46
CA ASP A 138 9.78 24.13 31.51
C ASP A 138 10.36 23.99 30.09
N ILE A 139 11.34 24.82 29.73
CA ILE A 139 11.93 24.84 28.38
C ILE A 139 12.93 23.69 28.18
N VAL A 140 13.73 23.33 29.20
CA VAL A 140 14.79 22.32 29.06
C VAL A 140 14.26 20.94 28.62
N PRO A 141 13.18 20.38 29.21
CA PRO A 141 12.58 19.12 28.74
C PRO A 141 12.10 19.19 27.29
N VAL A 142 11.57 20.34 26.86
CA VAL A 142 11.10 20.56 25.49
C VAL A 142 12.26 20.57 24.49
N ILE A 143 13.38 21.21 24.82
CA ILE A 143 14.59 21.20 23.97
C ILE A 143 15.06 19.75 23.77
N ILE A 144 15.08 18.94 24.83
CA ILE A 144 15.50 17.53 24.74
C ILE A 144 14.56 16.76 23.82
N LEU A 145 13.23 16.90 23.97
CA LEU A 145 12.25 16.31 23.06
C LEU A 145 12.54 16.66 21.60
N LEU A 146 12.79 17.94 21.31
CA LEU A 146 13.04 18.42 19.94
C LEU A 146 14.31 17.79 19.33
N ILE A 147 15.35 17.53 20.12
CA ILE A 147 16.56 16.82 19.66
C ILE A 147 16.21 15.39 19.25
N PHE A 148 15.48 14.65 20.09
CA PHE A 148 15.04 13.28 19.77
C PHE A 148 14.17 13.24 18.51
N VAL A 149 13.21 14.16 18.39
CA VAL A 149 12.35 14.28 17.21
C VAL A 149 13.16 14.64 15.97
N GLY A 150 14.14 15.55 16.07
CA GLY A 150 15.01 15.91 14.94
C GLY A 150 15.79 14.71 14.40
N ILE A 151 16.35 13.88 15.29
CA ILE A 151 17.04 12.64 14.91
C ILE A 151 16.05 11.65 14.26
N ALA A 152 14.86 11.48 14.83
CA ALA A 152 13.83 10.60 14.30
C ALA A 152 13.39 10.98 12.88
N VAL A 153 13.15 12.28 12.64
CA VAL A 153 12.81 12.81 11.31
C VAL A 153 13.93 12.53 10.31
N GLY A 154 15.19 12.70 10.71
CA GLY A 154 16.35 12.33 9.87
C GLY A 154 16.33 10.85 9.44
N LEU A 155 16.01 9.94 10.36
CA LEU A 155 15.87 8.51 10.06
C LEU A 155 14.70 8.23 9.11
N PHE A 156 13.56 8.90 9.28
CA PHE A 156 12.41 8.76 8.38
C PHE A 156 12.72 9.25 6.95
N ILE A 157 13.39 10.40 6.82
CA ILE A 157 13.78 10.94 5.52
C ILE A 157 14.76 9.99 4.83
N TYR A 158 15.80 9.53 5.52
CA TYR A 158 16.77 8.60 4.96
C TYR A 158 16.12 7.28 4.51
N SER A 159 15.20 6.75 5.33
CA SER A 159 14.40 5.57 5.02
C SER A 159 13.57 5.76 3.73
N GLY A 160 12.87 6.89 3.62
CA GLY A 160 12.07 7.24 2.44
C GLY A 160 12.89 7.40 1.16
N ILE A 161 14.04 8.08 1.23
CA ILE A 161 14.95 8.26 0.09
C ILE A 161 15.51 6.90 -0.38
N THR A 162 15.82 6.00 0.55
CA THR A 162 16.36 4.68 0.21
C THR A 162 15.31 3.83 -0.52
N LEU A 163 14.03 3.92 -0.12
CA LEU A 163 12.91 3.22 -0.80
C LEU A 163 12.54 3.83 -2.15
N GLU A 164 12.89 5.09 -2.43
CA GLU A 164 12.57 5.74 -3.71
C GLU A 164 13.19 5.02 -4.92
N LYS A 165 14.31 4.31 -4.73
CA LYS A 165 14.93 3.46 -5.77
C LYS A 165 13.99 2.35 -6.28
N PHE A 166 13.03 1.93 -5.45
CA PHE A 166 12.05 0.89 -5.74
C PHE A 166 10.64 1.46 -5.92
N LYS A 167 10.54 2.70 -6.41
CA LYS A 167 9.27 3.40 -6.63
C LYS A 167 8.32 2.67 -7.58
N ASP A 168 8.86 1.89 -8.51
CA ASP A 168 8.11 0.97 -9.37
C ASP A 168 7.38 -0.10 -8.54
N ILE A 169 8.08 -0.73 -7.58
CA ILE A 169 7.51 -1.73 -6.67
C ILE A 169 6.53 -1.06 -5.69
N GLU A 170 6.91 0.07 -5.10
CA GLU A 170 6.06 0.83 -4.17
C GLU A 170 4.78 1.34 -4.83
N LYS A 171 4.83 1.63 -6.13
CA LYS A 171 3.66 1.98 -6.94
C LYS A 171 3.04 0.79 -7.65
N GLY A 172 3.37 -0.47 -7.40
CA GLY A 172 2.71 -1.60 -8.08
C GLY A 172 2.86 -1.63 -9.60
N GLN A 173 3.82 -0.88 -10.16
CA GLN A 173 4.07 -0.70 -11.60
C GLN A 173 5.10 -1.73 -12.11
N PHE A 174 4.83 -3.00 -11.87
CA PHE A 174 5.72 -4.11 -12.22
C PHE A 174 4.94 -5.40 -12.46
N ALA A 175 5.55 -6.31 -13.21
CA ALA A 175 5.11 -7.69 -13.37
C ALA A 175 6.13 -8.64 -12.70
N ILE A 176 5.70 -9.84 -12.32
CA ILE A 176 6.56 -10.84 -11.67
C ILE A 176 6.52 -12.12 -12.49
N SER A 177 7.67 -12.77 -12.69
CA SER A 177 7.71 -14.11 -13.30
C SER A 177 7.14 -15.18 -12.38
N SER A 178 6.59 -16.27 -12.94
CA SER A 178 6.02 -17.37 -12.14
C SER A 178 7.02 -17.98 -11.14
N SER A 179 8.30 -18.09 -11.53
CA SER A 179 9.38 -18.54 -10.63
C SER A 179 9.63 -17.60 -9.46
N THR A 180 9.56 -16.29 -9.71
CA THR A 180 9.76 -15.26 -8.68
C THR A 180 8.56 -15.21 -7.72
N ARG A 181 7.34 -15.44 -8.20
CA ARG A 181 6.13 -15.55 -7.35
C ARG A 181 6.26 -16.71 -6.35
N ILE A 182 6.65 -17.89 -6.82
CA ILE A 182 6.85 -19.07 -5.94
C ILE A 182 7.87 -18.76 -4.84
N PHE A 183 8.99 -18.12 -5.20
CA PHE A 183 10.00 -17.70 -4.23
C PHE A 183 9.44 -16.74 -3.17
N ILE A 184 8.67 -15.72 -3.57
CA ILE A 184 8.07 -14.75 -2.63
C ILE A 184 7.06 -15.44 -1.71
N GLU A 185 6.24 -16.35 -2.24
CA GLU A 185 5.26 -17.10 -1.44
C GLU A 185 5.93 -18.02 -0.41
N GLU A 186 7.05 -18.66 -0.78
CA GLU A 186 7.83 -19.50 0.13
C GLU A 186 8.48 -18.67 1.24
N ASP A 187 9.12 -17.55 0.88
CA ASP A 187 9.71 -16.63 1.87
C ASP A 187 8.63 -16.07 2.81
N ALA A 188 7.48 -15.64 2.26
CA ALA A 188 6.33 -15.16 3.02
C ALA A 188 5.76 -16.21 4.00
N LYS A 189 5.77 -17.49 3.63
CA LYS A 189 5.33 -18.59 4.51
C LYS A 189 6.31 -18.81 5.65
N SER A 190 7.62 -18.78 5.37
CA SER A 190 8.68 -18.96 6.38
C SER A 190 8.56 -17.93 7.51
N ILE A 191 8.08 -16.73 7.17
CA ILE A 191 8.01 -15.62 8.12
C ILE A 191 6.75 -15.56 8.99
N LYS A 192 5.70 -16.29 8.61
CA LYS A 192 4.36 -16.15 9.20
C LYS A 192 4.31 -16.44 10.70
N HIS A 193 5.05 -17.46 11.14
CA HIS A 193 5.03 -17.90 12.55
C HIS A 193 5.64 -16.84 13.47
N TYR A 194 6.86 -16.36 13.19
CA TYR A 194 7.50 -15.35 14.03
C TYR A 194 6.72 -14.03 14.06
N LYS A 195 6.10 -13.65 12.92
CA LYS A 195 5.27 -12.45 12.81
C LYS A 195 4.08 -12.54 13.77
N THR A 196 3.38 -13.67 13.76
CA THR A 196 2.20 -13.90 14.60
C THR A 196 2.57 -13.79 16.08
N VAL A 197 3.65 -14.46 16.49
CA VAL A 197 4.12 -14.41 17.89
C VAL A 197 4.51 -12.97 18.28
N GLY A 198 5.25 -12.26 17.43
CA GLY A 198 5.68 -10.90 17.75
C GLY A 198 4.52 -9.88 17.80
N ILE A 199 3.49 -10.02 16.96
CA ILE A 199 2.27 -9.21 17.04
C ILE A 199 1.54 -9.48 18.37
N ILE A 200 1.36 -10.75 18.74
CA ILE A 200 0.72 -11.12 20.02
C ILE A 200 1.49 -10.51 21.20
N THR A 201 2.83 -10.63 21.21
CA THR A 201 3.67 -10.02 22.25
C THR A 201 3.50 -8.50 22.32
N GLY A 202 3.48 -7.81 21.17
CA GLY A 202 3.26 -6.36 21.12
C GLY A 202 1.88 -5.96 21.68
N VAL A 203 0.82 -6.70 21.33
CA VAL A 203 -0.53 -6.45 21.83
C VAL A 203 -0.61 -6.66 23.34
N ILE A 204 -0.01 -7.74 23.86
CA ILE A 204 0.07 -8.00 25.30
C ILE A 204 0.80 -6.87 26.02
N LEU A 205 1.93 -6.39 25.49
CA LEU A 205 2.66 -5.25 26.07
C LEU A 205 1.80 -3.98 26.12
N CYS A 206 1.05 -3.67 25.06
CA CYS A 206 0.14 -2.52 25.05
C CYS A 206 -0.96 -2.65 26.11
N ILE A 207 -1.59 -3.82 26.22
CA ILE A 207 -2.68 -4.08 27.19
C ILE A 207 -2.16 -4.03 28.63
N LEU A 208 -0.96 -4.52 28.89
CA LEU A 208 -0.35 -4.52 30.23
C LEU A 208 0.32 -3.18 30.59
N SER A 209 0.62 -2.32 29.61
CA SER A 209 1.31 -1.05 29.85
C SER A 209 0.65 -0.12 30.90
N PRO A 210 -0.70 -0.02 31.03
CA PRO A 210 -1.35 0.80 32.06
C PRO A 210 -1.08 0.34 33.50
N ILE A 211 -0.62 -0.90 33.71
CA ILE A 211 -0.22 -1.39 35.03
C ILE A 211 0.87 -0.50 35.63
N ALA A 212 1.76 0.07 34.80
CA ALA A 212 2.80 0.99 35.26
C ALA A 212 2.23 2.26 35.94
N ILE A 213 1.07 2.76 35.48
CA ILE A 213 0.39 3.92 36.07
C ILE A 213 -0.13 3.57 37.46
N PHE A 214 -0.80 2.42 37.61
CA PHE A 214 -1.33 1.98 38.89
C PHE A 214 -0.22 1.71 39.90
N ILE A 215 0.86 1.04 39.48
CA ILE A 215 2.04 0.81 40.33
C ILE A 215 2.62 2.15 40.78
N GLY A 216 2.82 3.11 39.87
CA GLY A 216 3.32 4.44 40.20
C GLY A 216 2.43 5.15 41.23
N GLY A 217 1.11 5.16 41.02
CA GLY A 217 0.13 5.78 41.91
C GLY A 217 0.08 5.18 43.32
N MET A 218 0.55 3.95 43.53
CA MET A 218 0.66 3.35 44.87
C MET A 218 1.79 3.98 45.71
N PHE A 219 2.80 4.59 45.08
CA PHE A 219 3.92 5.20 45.78
C PHE A 219 3.67 6.67 46.14
N SER A 220 3.06 7.45 45.24
CA SER A 220 2.78 8.88 45.44
C SER A 220 1.78 9.42 44.42
N GLU A 221 1.24 10.62 44.65
CA GLU A 221 0.43 11.34 43.63
C GLU A 221 1.27 11.70 42.39
N SER A 222 2.54 12.09 42.55
CA SER A 222 3.47 12.26 41.43
C SER A 222 3.79 10.95 40.70
N GLY A 223 3.60 9.82 41.37
CA GLY A 223 3.82 8.47 40.85
C GLY A 223 2.97 8.14 39.63
N TYR A 224 1.76 8.70 39.50
CA TYR A 224 0.94 8.55 38.29
C TYR A 224 1.63 9.10 37.04
N VAL A 225 2.39 10.20 37.18
CA VAL A 225 3.10 10.86 36.08
C VAL A 225 4.33 10.04 35.66
N TYR A 226 5.10 9.53 36.64
CA TYR A 226 6.20 8.59 36.37
C TYR A 226 5.71 7.28 35.74
N GLY A 227 4.56 6.77 36.19
CA GLY A 227 3.91 5.61 35.60
C GLY A 227 3.46 5.86 34.15
N THR A 228 3.01 7.07 33.82
CA THR A 228 2.68 7.48 32.45
C THR A 228 3.91 7.50 31.55
N SER A 229 5.04 8.02 32.03
CA SER A 229 6.31 7.97 31.29
C SER A 229 6.76 6.53 31.03
N THR A 230 6.66 5.65 32.05
CA THR A 230 7.00 4.23 31.93
C THR A 230 6.09 3.50 30.95
N LEU A 231 4.78 3.80 30.95
CA LEU A 231 3.84 3.29 29.96
C LEU A 231 4.29 3.63 28.54
N LEU A 232 4.68 4.88 28.27
CA LEU A 232 5.11 5.29 26.94
C LEU A 232 6.34 4.51 26.47
N LEU A 233 7.27 4.18 27.37
CA LEU A 233 8.43 3.34 27.05
C LEU A 233 8.03 1.90 26.71
N ILE A 234 7.09 1.31 27.46
CA ILE A 234 6.57 -0.04 27.17
C ILE A 234 5.87 -0.05 25.80
N VAL A 235 5.05 0.97 25.53
CA VAL A 235 4.36 1.11 24.23
C VAL A 235 5.36 1.35 23.10
N ALA A 236 6.47 2.05 23.34
CA ALA A 236 7.51 2.25 22.33
C ALA A 236 8.13 0.92 21.86
N ILE A 237 8.35 -0.02 22.78
CA ILE A 237 8.82 -1.37 22.46
C ILE A 237 7.76 -2.12 21.61
N ALA A 238 6.49 -2.06 22.01
CA ALA A 238 5.41 -2.71 21.28
C ALA A 238 5.25 -2.15 19.85
N VAL A 239 5.27 -0.82 19.70
CA VAL A 239 5.20 -0.15 18.39
C VAL A 239 6.42 -0.51 17.55
N GLY A 240 7.62 -0.58 18.14
CA GLY A 240 8.81 -1.05 17.46
C GLY A 240 8.66 -2.47 16.89
N LEU A 241 8.03 -3.39 17.63
CA LEU A 241 7.70 -4.72 17.13
C LEU A 241 6.72 -4.67 15.95
N PHE A 242 5.64 -3.88 16.06
CA PHE A 242 4.65 -3.76 14.99
C PHE A 242 5.25 -3.20 13.70
N ILE A 243 6.10 -2.18 13.78
CA ILE A 243 6.73 -1.58 12.60
C ILE A 243 7.70 -2.56 11.93
N ASN A 244 8.54 -3.25 12.71
CA ASN A 244 9.52 -4.19 12.15
C ASN A 244 8.86 -5.40 11.49
N LEU A 245 7.89 -6.00 12.16
CA LEU A 245 7.21 -7.20 11.68
C LEU A 245 6.21 -6.86 10.57
N GLY A 246 5.50 -5.75 10.71
CA GLY A 246 4.55 -5.25 9.71
C GLY A 246 5.25 -4.81 8.45
N GLY A 247 6.36 -4.08 8.54
CA GLY A 247 7.10 -3.58 7.38
C GLY A 247 7.71 -4.69 6.51
N ASN A 248 8.12 -5.82 7.10
CA ASN A 248 8.55 -6.97 6.33
C ASN A 248 7.37 -7.67 5.62
N ASP A 249 6.24 -7.83 6.30
CA ASP A 249 5.00 -8.39 5.71
C ASP A 249 4.44 -7.53 4.58
N ASP A 250 4.53 -6.21 4.75
CA ASP A 250 4.13 -5.19 3.79
C ASP A 250 4.84 -5.37 2.44
N GLY A 251 6.16 -5.61 2.47
CA GLY A 251 6.95 -5.84 1.28
C GLY A 251 6.48 -7.07 0.49
N HIS A 252 6.15 -8.16 1.18
CA HIS A 252 5.66 -9.39 0.54
C HIS A 252 4.28 -9.19 -0.07
N LYS A 253 3.34 -8.61 0.67
CA LYS A 253 1.98 -8.33 0.17
C LYS A 253 2.01 -7.39 -1.02
N LYS A 254 2.88 -6.39 -0.99
CA LYS A 254 3.07 -5.44 -2.10
C LYS A 254 3.66 -6.10 -3.33
N LEU A 255 4.62 -7.00 -3.16
CA LEU A 255 5.12 -7.84 -4.25
C LEU A 255 4.01 -8.73 -4.82
N LEU A 256 3.31 -9.49 -3.97
CA LEU A 256 2.25 -10.40 -4.43
C LEU A 256 0.97 -9.68 -4.92
N LYS A 257 0.88 -8.36 -4.75
CA LYS A 257 -0.32 -7.53 -4.98
C LYS A 257 -1.54 -8.07 -4.22
N GLU A 258 -1.33 -8.47 -2.97
CA GLU A 258 -2.34 -9.05 -2.10
C GLU A 258 -2.95 -8.03 -1.14
N GLY A 259 -4.20 -8.25 -0.74
CA GLY A 259 -4.92 -7.41 0.22
C GLY A 259 -5.06 -5.97 -0.29
N GLU A 260 -4.54 -5.01 0.48
CA GLU A 260 -4.61 -3.58 0.16
C GLU A 260 -3.82 -3.19 -1.10
N TYR A 261 -2.90 -4.05 -1.55
CA TYR A 261 -2.07 -3.82 -2.74
C TYR A 261 -2.66 -4.41 -4.02
N SER A 262 -3.83 -5.04 -3.93
CA SER A 262 -4.54 -5.52 -5.12
C SER A 262 -4.89 -4.35 -6.04
N ILE A 263 -4.97 -4.63 -7.34
CA ILE A 263 -5.36 -3.63 -8.35
C ILE A 263 -6.73 -3.04 -7.99
N GLU A 264 -7.64 -3.87 -7.51
CA GLU A 264 -8.98 -3.48 -7.11
C GLU A 264 -8.98 -2.54 -5.90
N SER A 265 -8.30 -2.91 -4.80
CA SER A 265 -8.19 -2.09 -3.60
C SER A 265 -7.58 -0.73 -3.94
N ARG A 266 -6.55 -0.71 -4.78
CA ARG A 266 -5.90 0.53 -5.19
C ARG A 266 -6.79 1.43 -6.05
N LYS A 267 -7.56 0.86 -6.98
CA LYS A 267 -8.59 1.61 -7.73
C LYS A 267 -9.60 2.21 -6.76
N SER A 268 -10.02 1.44 -5.75
CA SER A 268 -10.97 1.91 -4.73
C SER A 268 -10.38 3.03 -3.86
N ASP A 269 -9.15 2.86 -3.39
CA ASP A 269 -8.43 3.85 -2.60
C ASP A 269 -8.19 5.16 -3.36
N LYS A 270 -7.99 5.10 -4.69
CA LYS A 270 -7.89 6.31 -5.53
C LYS A 270 -9.20 7.12 -5.53
N VAL A 271 -10.35 6.44 -5.61
CA VAL A 271 -11.67 7.11 -5.55
C VAL A 271 -11.93 7.63 -4.15
N ILE A 272 -11.68 6.81 -3.12
CA ILE A 272 -11.79 7.21 -1.71
C ILE A 272 -10.93 8.44 -1.43
N GLY A 273 -9.69 8.47 -1.94
CA GLY A 273 -8.78 9.61 -1.81
C GLY A 273 -9.29 10.88 -2.52
N ALA A 274 -9.88 10.74 -3.71
CA ALA A 274 -10.52 11.86 -4.39
C ALA A 274 -11.70 12.41 -3.58
N VAL A 275 -12.55 11.54 -3.02
CA VAL A 275 -13.66 11.96 -2.14
C VAL A 275 -13.13 12.61 -0.86
N ALA A 276 -12.10 12.03 -0.23
CA ALA A 276 -11.44 12.60 0.95
C ALA A 276 -10.95 14.04 0.69
N SER A 277 -10.36 14.28 -0.49
CA SER A 277 -9.85 15.59 -0.87
C SER A 277 -10.92 16.68 -0.94
N ILE A 278 -12.20 16.30 -1.02
CA ILE A 278 -13.35 17.20 -1.01
C ILE A 278 -13.98 17.25 0.39
N VAL A 279 -14.18 16.10 1.03
CA VAL A 279 -14.85 15.97 2.33
C VAL A 279 -14.10 16.71 3.45
N TRP A 280 -12.77 16.58 3.51
CA TRP A 280 -11.98 17.22 4.57
C TRP A 280 -12.01 18.76 4.51
N PRO A 281 -11.78 19.41 3.35
CA PRO A 281 -11.97 20.84 3.24
C PRO A 281 -13.39 21.31 3.57
N ILE A 282 -14.43 20.56 3.18
CA ILE A 282 -15.82 20.90 3.54
C ILE A 282 -16.02 20.84 5.06
N ALA A 283 -15.53 19.79 5.72
CA ALA A 283 -15.59 19.68 7.18
C ALA A 283 -14.88 20.84 7.87
N VAL A 284 -13.72 21.28 7.33
CA VAL A 284 -13.01 22.48 7.82
C VAL A 284 -13.85 23.75 7.61
N ILE A 285 -14.48 23.93 6.45
CA ILE A 285 -15.36 25.08 6.20
C ILE A 285 -16.52 25.09 7.19
N ILE A 286 -17.22 23.97 7.39
CA ILE A 286 -18.32 23.85 8.35
C ILE A 286 -17.83 24.15 9.77
N PHE A 287 -16.68 23.59 10.17
CA PHE A 287 -16.05 23.85 11.46
C PHE A 287 -15.77 25.35 11.66
N LEU A 288 -15.16 26.02 10.67
CA LEU A 288 -14.82 27.42 10.76
C LEU A 288 -16.07 28.30 10.77
N THR A 289 -17.02 28.08 9.85
CA THR A 289 -18.26 28.85 9.79
C THR A 289 -19.06 28.74 11.08
N TRP A 290 -19.19 27.54 11.66
CA TRP A 290 -19.84 27.36 12.95
C TRP A 290 -19.06 28.08 14.07
N SER A 291 -17.74 27.86 14.15
CA SER A 291 -16.90 28.44 15.20
C SER A 291 -16.93 29.97 15.20
N PHE A 292 -16.93 30.61 14.03
CA PHE A 292 -16.97 32.06 13.91
C PHE A 292 -18.37 32.65 14.13
N LEU A 293 -19.45 32.02 13.66
CA LEU A 293 -20.81 32.54 13.82
C LEU A 293 -21.33 32.41 15.25
N PHE A 294 -20.98 31.32 15.95
CA PHE A 294 -21.55 30.99 17.26
C PHE A 294 -20.53 31.12 18.41
N GLY A 295 -19.28 31.51 18.12
CA GLY A 295 -18.20 31.65 19.13
C GLY A 295 -17.87 30.36 19.90
N SER A 296 -18.34 29.21 19.44
CA SER A 296 -18.39 27.95 20.19
C SER A 296 -17.23 27.01 19.85
N TRP A 297 -16.00 27.52 19.95
CA TRP A 297 -14.76 26.79 19.61
C TRP A 297 -14.56 25.50 20.41
N GLY A 298 -15.13 25.40 21.61
CA GLY A 298 -15.03 24.20 22.45
C GLY A 298 -15.88 23.02 21.97
N ILE A 299 -16.95 23.27 21.18
CA ILE A 299 -17.90 22.23 20.76
C ILE A 299 -17.78 21.93 19.27
N SER A 300 -17.46 22.94 18.45
CA SER A 300 -17.42 22.82 16.99
C SER A 300 -16.47 21.73 16.48
N TRP A 301 -15.46 21.33 17.26
CA TRP A 301 -14.56 20.21 16.95
C TRP A 301 -15.29 18.87 16.73
N ILE A 302 -16.53 18.71 17.22
CA ILE A 302 -17.35 17.51 17.00
C ILE A 302 -17.63 17.21 15.52
N VAL A 303 -17.50 18.21 14.64
CA VAL A 303 -17.60 18.05 13.18
C VAL A 303 -16.58 17.02 12.68
N PHE A 304 -15.36 16.98 13.22
CA PHE A 304 -14.32 16.07 12.75
C PHE A 304 -14.60 14.59 13.10
N PRO A 305 -14.95 14.22 14.35
CA PRO A 305 -15.41 12.87 14.68
C PRO A 305 -16.59 12.41 13.84
N ILE A 306 -17.62 13.24 13.67
CA ILE A 306 -18.81 12.90 12.87
C ILE A 306 -18.41 12.64 11.41
N THR A 307 -17.61 13.54 10.84
CA THR A 307 -17.09 13.39 9.47
C THR A 307 -16.28 12.11 9.34
N GLY A 308 -15.41 11.81 10.31
CA GLY A 308 -14.59 10.60 10.32
C GLY A 308 -15.42 9.32 10.33
N VAL A 309 -16.48 9.25 11.15
CA VAL A 309 -17.38 8.09 11.20
C VAL A 309 -18.15 7.92 9.89
N LEU A 310 -18.72 9.01 9.35
CA LEU A 310 -19.44 8.98 8.07
C LEU A 310 -18.53 8.58 6.91
N PHE A 311 -17.33 9.15 6.86
CA PHE A 311 -16.33 8.84 5.84
C PHE A 311 -15.86 7.39 5.95
N GLY A 312 -15.62 6.89 7.16
CA GLY A 312 -15.29 5.47 7.41
C GLY A 312 -16.39 4.53 6.94
N GLY A 313 -17.65 4.85 7.25
CA GLY A 313 -18.82 4.10 6.76
C GLY A 313 -18.90 4.08 5.23
N PHE A 314 -18.70 5.23 4.58
CA PHE A 314 -18.64 5.34 3.12
C PHE A 314 -17.52 4.45 2.53
N CYS A 315 -16.31 4.50 3.08
CA CYS A 315 -15.19 3.69 2.64
C CYS A 315 -15.51 2.19 2.71
N SER A 316 -16.13 1.74 3.81
CA SER A 316 -16.51 0.34 3.99
C SER A 316 -17.54 -0.10 2.94
N VAL A 317 -18.63 0.67 2.78
CA VAL A 317 -19.69 0.35 1.82
C VAL A 317 -19.16 0.32 0.40
N TYR A 318 -18.36 1.33 0.02
CA TYR A 318 -17.80 1.42 -1.32
C TYR A 318 -16.85 0.25 -1.65
N LYS A 319 -16.00 -0.15 -0.70
CA LYS A 319 -15.16 -1.35 -0.86
C LYS A 319 -15.99 -2.62 -0.96
N SER A 320 -17.03 -2.78 -0.15
CA SER A 320 -17.91 -3.95 -0.17
C SER A 320 -18.70 -4.09 -1.47
N ILE A 321 -19.25 -3.00 -2.03
CA ILE A 321 -20.00 -3.04 -3.29
C ILE A 321 -19.09 -3.51 -4.42
N LYS A 322 -17.87 -2.96 -4.49
CA LYS A 322 -16.96 -3.28 -5.58
C LYS A 322 -16.42 -4.71 -5.52
N SER A 323 -16.25 -5.25 -4.31
CA SER A 323 -15.86 -6.66 -4.11
C SER A 323 -16.95 -7.68 -4.47
N VAL A 324 -18.19 -7.23 -4.72
CA VAL A 324 -19.36 -8.10 -5.02
C VAL A 324 -19.70 -8.09 -6.52
N ASP A 325 -19.19 -7.13 -7.30
CA ASP A 325 -19.41 -7.01 -8.74
C ASP A 325 -18.44 -7.90 -9.58
N GLU A 326 -17.70 -8.82 -8.95
CA GLU A 326 -16.86 -9.88 -9.57
C GLU A 326 -17.28 -11.28 -9.04
#